data_AF-A0A9D5IJQ8-F1
#
_entry.id   AF-A0A9D5IJQ8-F1
#
_cell.length_a   1.000
_cell.length_b   1.000
_cell.length_c   1.000
_cell.angle_alpha   90.00
_cell.angle_beta   90.00
_cell.angle_gamma   90.00
#
_symmetry.space_group_name_H-M   'P 1'
#
loop_
_entity.id
_entity.type
_entity.pdbx_description
1 polymer ?
#
loop_
_entity_poly.entity_id
_entity_poly.type
_entity_poly.pdbx_seq_one_letter_code
_entity_poly.pdbx_strand_id
1 'polypeptide(L)'
;MSRDGARKRALLSAWWEELLPLRTYSLFSRGEIPDPDTVLVRLATVPDVLSIYVLFARDQGELIPVYVGKSNGPKGRWQAHISALVEGVGGYAKWRAQLLESDGRAAHDLVLLVVQEDAITRPPKAGFPCTVGAVEYQLVGLAADAFPGRLLNDEGQGR
;
A
#
# COMPACT_ATOMS: atom_id res chain seq x y z
N MET A 1 17.16 -9.61 11.08
CA MET A 1 16.66 -8.22 10.95
C MET A 1 17.59 -7.30 11.73
N SER A 2 18.06 -6.19 11.14
CA SER A 2 18.95 -5.26 11.84
C SER A 2 18.19 -4.49 12.94
N ARG A 3 18.91 -3.98 13.96
CA ARG A 3 18.31 -3.16 15.03
C ARG A 3 17.60 -1.92 14.47
N ASP A 4 18.12 -1.36 13.38
CA ASP A 4 17.51 -0.22 12.69
C ASP A 4 16.24 -0.62 11.91
N GLY A 5 16.23 -1.78 11.24
CA GLY A 5 15.04 -2.30 10.57
C GLY A 5 13.87 -2.55 11.54
N ALA A 6 14.17 -3.12 12.72
CA ALA A 6 13.17 -3.31 13.78
C ALA A 6 12.56 -1.98 14.26
N ARG A 7 13.41 -0.97 14.46
CA ARG A 7 12.98 0.38 14.87
C ARG A 7 12.11 1.04 13.79
N LYS A 8 12.48 0.92 12.52
CA LYS A 8 11.71 1.49 11.39
C LYS A 8 10.36 0.79 11.21
N ARG A 9 10.32 -0.53 11.40
CA ARG A 9 9.07 -1.30 11.46
C ARG A 9 8.16 -0.81 12.58
N ALA A 10 8.70 -0.58 13.78
CA ALA A 10 7.90 -0.06 14.90
C ALA A 10 7.30 1.33 14.61
N LEU A 11 8.07 2.22 13.98
CA LEU A 11 7.58 3.55 13.57
C LEU A 11 6.45 3.46 12.54
N LEU A 12 6.56 2.55 11.57
CA LEU A 12 5.51 2.30 10.58
C LEU A 12 4.25 1.73 11.22
N SER A 13 4.41 0.65 11.99
CA SER A 13 3.33 -0.01 12.71
C SER A 13 2.55 0.97 13.56
N ALA A 14 3.25 1.75 14.37
CA ALA A 14 2.63 2.75 15.23
C ALA A 14 1.81 3.79 14.44
N TRP A 15 2.20 4.12 13.20
CA TRP A 15 1.47 5.09 12.39
C TRP A 15 0.19 4.49 11.81
N TRP A 16 0.24 3.29 11.23
CA TRP A 16 -0.95 2.71 10.59
C TRP A 16 -1.89 2.00 11.57
N GLU A 17 -1.44 1.49 12.72
CA GLU A 17 -2.26 0.70 13.64
C GLU A 17 -3.49 1.48 14.15
N GLU A 18 -3.33 2.79 14.35
CA GLU A 18 -4.44 3.69 14.73
C GLU A 18 -5.43 3.94 13.57
N LEU A 19 -4.96 3.80 12.33
CA LEU A 19 -5.72 4.10 11.12
C LEU A 19 -6.42 2.86 10.54
N LEU A 20 -5.83 1.68 10.75
CA LEU A 20 -6.30 0.41 10.18
C LEU A 20 -7.78 0.13 10.48
N PRO A 21 -8.31 0.27 11.72
CA PRO A 21 -9.70 -0.07 11.99
C PRO A 21 -10.72 0.80 11.26
N LEU A 22 -10.34 2.01 10.84
CA LEU A 22 -11.26 3.02 10.32
C LEU A 22 -11.14 3.23 8.81
N ARG A 23 -10.00 2.87 8.22
CA ARG A 23 -9.59 3.33 6.87
C ARG A 23 -9.09 2.21 5.97
N THR A 24 -9.47 0.98 6.28
CA THR A 24 -9.00 -0.23 5.58
C THR A 24 -10.08 -0.85 4.72
N TYR A 25 -9.68 -1.28 3.54
CA TYR A 25 -10.53 -1.87 2.51
C TYR A 25 -9.89 -3.18 2.05
N SER A 26 -10.62 -4.29 2.09
CA SER A 26 -10.16 -5.53 1.43
C SER A 26 -10.23 -5.31 -0.08
N LEU A 27 -9.13 -5.49 -0.81
CA LEU A 27 -9.13 -5.42 -2.27
C LEU A 27 -9.39 -6.78 -2.89
N PHE A 28 -8.70 -7.82 -2.41
CA PHE A 28 -8.84 -9.21 -2.87
C PHE A 28 -8.51 -10.19 -1.74
N SER A 29 -9.21 -11.31 -1.69
CA SER A 29 -8.81 -12.45 -0.87
C SER A 29 -7.87 -13.35 -1.66
N ARG A 30 -7.01 -14.12 -0.97
CA ARG A 30 -6.18 -15.14 -1.60
C ARG A 30 -7.03 -16.08 -2.45
N GLY A 31 -6.61 -16.32 -3.69
CA GLY A 31 -7.32 -17.15 -4.66
C GLY A 31 -8.39 -16.43 -5.50
N GLU A 32 -8.75 -15.18 -5.16
CA GLU A 32 -9.64 -14.36 -6.00
C GLU A 32 -8.91 -13.90 -7.27
N ILE A 33 -9.65 -13.74 -8.37
CA ILE A 33 -9.12 -13.14 -9.60
C ILE A 33 -9.27 -11.62 -9.47
N PRO A 34 -8.17 -10.84 -9.56
CA PRO A 34 -8.28 -9.39 -9.55
C PRO A 34 -9.10 -8.86 -10.71
N ASP A 35 -10.05 -7.98 -10.41
CA ASP A 35 -10.96 -7.38 -11.36
C ASP A 35 -11.06 -5.86 -11.11
N PRO A 36 -10.79 -5.00 -12.12
CA PRO A 36 -10.83 -3.56 -11.96
C PRO A 36 -12.19 -3.01 -11.49
N ASP A 37 -13.29 -3.59 -11.96
CA ASP A 37 -14.64 -3.11 -11.63
C ASP A 37 -15.04 -3.48 -10.21
N THR A 38 -14.66 -4.68 -9.76
CA THR A 38 -14.79 -5.11 -8.38
C THR A 38 -14.08 -4.16 -7.40
N VAL A 39 -12.92 -3.59 -7.78
CA VAL A 39 -12.23 -2.60 -6.94
C VAL A 39 -13.02 -1.31 -6.81
N LEU A 40 -13.67 -0.84 -7.87
CA LEU A 40 -14.53 0.34 -7.77
C LEU A 40 -15.68 0.13 -6.78
N VAL A 41 -16.28 -1.07 -6.77
CA VAL A 41 -17.33 -1.44 -5.81
C VAL A 41 -16.79 -1.46 -4.38
N ARG A 42 -15.63 -2.10 -4.16
CA ARG A 42 -15.01 -2.21 -2.82
C ARG A 42 -14.55 -0.87 -2.27
N LEU A 43 -14.21 0.07 -3.14
CA LEU A 43 -13.78 1.43 -2.78
C LEU A 43 -14.90 2.47 -2.93
N ALA A 44 -16.17 2.07 -3.11
CA ALA A 44 -17.26 2.99 -3.41
C ALA A 44 -17.44 4.12 -2.37
N THR A 45 -17.12 3.85 -1.10
CA THR A 45 -17.21 4.82 0.01
C THR A 45 -15.96 5.67 0.18
N VAL A 46 -14.89 5.40 -0.57
CA VAL A 46 -13.66 6.21 -0.53
C VAL A 46 -13.90 7.53 -1.27
N PRO A 47 -13.70 8.69 -0.61
CA PRO A 47 -13.82 9.99 -1.26
C PRO A 47 -12.69 10.24 -2.26
N ASP A 48 -12.99 10.92 -3.36
CA ASP A 48 -12.00 11.38 -4.34
C ASP A 48 -11.37 12.70 -3.87
N VAL A 49 -10.54 12.60 -2.84
CA VAL A 49 -9.74 13.68 -2.29
C VAL A 49 -8.28 13.26 -2.21
N LEU A 50 -7.37 14.22 -2.05
CA LEU A 50 -5.95 13.94 -1.87
C LEU A 50 -5.75 12.99 -0.68
N SER A 51 -5.20 11.83 -0.98
CA SER A 51 -5.04 10.74 -0.01
C SER A 51 -3.68 10.05 -0.21
N ILE A 52 -3.10 9.57 0.88
CA ILE A 52 -2.08 8.53 0.88
C ILE A 52 -2.77 7.18 0.91
N TYR A 53 -2.18 6.19 0.27
CA TYR A 53 -2.64 4.82 0.41
C TYR A 53 -1.49 3.84 0.52
N VAL A 54 -1.71 2.76 1.29
CA VAL A 54 -0.74 1.69 1.51
C VAL A 54 -1.40 0.36 1.18
N LEU A 55 -0.86 -0.35 0.20
CA LEU A 55 -1.23 -1.72 -0.10
C LEU A 55 -0.43 -2.65 0.80
N PHE A 56 -1.14 -3.54 1.47
CA PHE A 56 -0.58 -4.62 2.27
C PHE A 56 -0.89 -5.96 1.62
N ALA A 57 0.10 -6.85 1.63
CA ALA A 57 -0.11 -8.29 1.47
C ALA A 57 -0.17 -8.92 2.87
N ARG A 58 -1.22 -9.71 3.13
CA ARG A 58 -1.29 -10.49 4.37
C ARG A 58 -0.49 -11.77 4.20
N ASP A 59 0.48 -11.97 5.08
CA ASP A 59 1.36 -13.14 5.11
C ASP A 59 1.43 -13.69 6.53
N GLN A 60 1.01 -14.93 6.74
CA GLN A 60 0.97 -15.59 8.06
C GLN A 60 0.29 -14.75 9.17
N GLY A 61 -0.73 -13.96 8.80
CA GLY A 61 -1.46 -13.08 9.72
C GLY A 61 -0.86 -11.67 9.88
N GLU A 62 0.37 -11.44 9.43
CA GLU A 62 1.03 -10.13 9.41
C GLU A 62 0.63 -9.32 8.17
N LEU A 63 0.47 -8.00 8.33
CA LEU A 63 0.31 -7.08 7.21
C LEU A 63 1.68 -6.57 6.78
N ILE A 64 2.10 -6.93 5.56
CA ILE A 64 3.37 -6.50 4.97
C ILE A 64 3.09 -5.41 3.94
N PRO A 65 3.60 -4.18 4.10
CA PRO A 65 3.41 -3.14 3.09
C PRO A 65 4.17 -3.50 1.82
N VAL A 66 3.46 -3.52 0.70
CA VAL A 66 4.01 -3.85 -0.63
C VAL A 66 3.97 -2.67 -1.58
N TYR A 67 3.15 -1.65 -1.34
CA TYR A 67 3.16 -0.42 -2.12
C TYR A 67 2.65 0.77 -1.32
N VAL A 68 3.25 1.94 -1.51
CA VAL A 68 2.78 3.21 -0.96
C VAL A 68 2.57 4.19 -2.10
N GLY A 69 1.46 4.92 -2.11
CA GLY A 69 1.24 5.94 -3.12
C GLY A 69 0.33 7.06 -2.62
N LYS A 70 0.07 8.03 -3.50
CA LYS A 70 -0.87 9.12 -3.25
C LYS A 70 -1.64 9.47 -4.52
N SER A 71 -2.86 9.95 -4.35
CA SER A 71 -3.71 10.39 -5.46
C SER A 71 -4.81 11.32 -4.95
N ASN A 72 -5.29 12.24 -5.80
CA ASN A 72 -6.53 12.99 -5.58
C ASN A 72 -7.79 12.22 -6.01
N GLY A 73 -7.63 11.09 -6.67
CA GLY A 73 -8.70 10.17 -7.06
C GLY A 73 -8.27 8.72 -6.79
N PRO A 74 -8.25 8.27 -5.53
CA PRO A 74 -7.80 6.92 -5.16
C PRO A 74 -8.58 5.81 -5.88
N LYS A 75 -9.88 5.95 -6.11
CA LYS A 75 -10.70 4.92 -6.79
C LYS A 75 -10.22 4.67 -8.22
N GLY A 76 -10.19 5.73 -9.04
CA GLY A 76 -9.73 5.63 -10.43
C GLY A 76 -8.27 5.21 -10.52
N ARG A 77 -7.43 5.68 -9.59
CA ARG A 77 -6.02 5.25 -9.52
C ARG A 77 -5.89 3.75 -9.24
N TRP A 78 -6.68 3.21 -8.32
CA TRP A 78 -6.66 1.78 -8.00
C TRP A 78 -7.27 0.91 -9.10
N GLN A 79 -8.33 1.37 -9.77
CA GLN A 79 -8.85 0.70 -10.97
C GLN A 79 -7.75 0.57 -12.05
N ALA A 80 -7.00 1.65 -12.30
CA ALA A 80 -5.89 1.63 -13.23
C ALA A 80 -4.75 0.69 -12.78
N HIS A 81 -4.39 0.72 -11.48
CA HIS A 81 -3.40 -0.21 -10.93
C HIS A 81 -3.80 -1.68 -11.12
N ILE A 82 -5.07 -2.02 -10.91
CA ILE A 82 -5.55 -3.41 -11.09
C ILE A 82 -5.58 -3.81 -12.55
N SER A 83 -6.03 -2.93 -13.44
CA SER A 83 -6.02 -3.19 -14.89
C SER A 83 -4.60 -3.52 -15.36
N ALA A 84 -3.63 -2.70 -14.98
CA ALA A 84 -2.23 -2.90 -15.34
C ALA A 84 -1.58 -4.11 -14.64
N LEU A 85 -1.99 -4.44 -13.41
CA LEU A 85 -1.59 -5.67 -12.70
C LEU A 85 -2.04 -6.93 -13.46
N VAL A 86 -3.28 -6.93 -13.95
CA VAL A 86 -3.83 -8.05 -14.74
C VAL A 86 -3.09 -8.20 -16.06
N GLU A 87 -2.82 -7.10 -16.76
CA GLU A 87 -2.01 -7.10 -17.99
C GLU A 87 -0.57 -7.57 -17.75
N GLY A 88 0.04 -7.17 -16.63
CA GLY A 88 1.35 -7.65 -16.20
C GLY A 88 2.52 -7.16 -17.05
N VAL A 89 2.41 -6.01 -17.70
CA VAL A 89 3.43 -5.44 -18.59
C VAL A 89 4.26 -4.33 -17.93
N GLY A 90 5.48 -4.12 -18.39
CA GLY A 90 6.37 -3.05 -17.91
C GLY A 90 6.62 -3.13 -16.40
N GLY A 91 6.44 -2.01 -15.68
CA GLY A 91 6.61 -1.96 -14.21
C GLY A 91 5.67 -2.90 -13.44
N TYR A 92 4.54 -3.31 -14.04
CA TYR A 92 3.60 -4.24 -13.41
C TYR A 92 3.98 -5.71 -13.59
N ALA A 93 5.01 -6.04 -14.36
CA ALA A 93 5.52 -7.42 -14.42
C ALA A 93 6.00 -7.89 -13.03
N LYS A 94 6.69 -7.00 -12.29
CA LYS A 94 7.12 -7.27 -10.91
C LYS A 94 5.91 -7.39 -9.97
N TRP A 95 4.93 -6.51 -10.11
CA TRP A 95 3.70 -6.56 -9.31
C TRP A 95 2.98 -7.88 -9.51
N ARG A 96 2.79 -8.30 -10.76
CA ARG A 96 2.15 -9.56 -11.12
C ARG A 96 2.89 -10.74 -10.50
N ALA A 97 4.22 -10.78 -10.65
CA ALA A 97 5.05 -11.86 -10.11
C ALA A 97 5.04 -11.94 -8.57
N GLN A 98 4.83 -10.82 -7.87
CA GLN A 98 4.80 -10.80 -6.40
C GLN A 98 3.40 -10.96 -5.80
N LEU A 99 2.36 -10.53 -6.50
CA LEU A 99 1.00 -10.45 -5.95
C LEU A 99 0.08 -11.54 -6.49
N LEU A 100 0.37 -12.13 -7.65
CA LEU A 100 -0.47 -13.14 -8.29
C LEU A 100 0.27 -14.48 -8.44
N GLU A 101 -0.51 -15.55 -8.41
CA GLU A 101 -0.11 -16.90 -8.83
C GLU A 101 -0.01 -16.97 -10.37
N SER A 102 0.58 -18.05 -10.90
CA SER A 102 0.75 -18.23 -12.35
C SER A 102 -0.57 -18.26 -13.13
N ASP A 103 -1.67 -18.64 -12.49
CA ASP A 103 -3.01 -18.67 -13.07
C ASP A 103 -3.74 -17.31 -12.97
N GLY A 104 -3.09 -16.28 -12.43
CA GLY A 104 -3.61 -14.92 -12.29
C GLY A 104 -4.45 -14.67 -11.04
N ARG A 105 -4.58 -15.64 -10.13
CA ARG A 105 -5.26 -15.43 -8.84
C ARG A 105 -4.35 -14.71 -7.84
N ALA A 106 -4.93 -13.98 -6.90
CA ALA A 106 -4.19 -13.34 -5.83
C ALA A 106 -3.45 -14.37 -4.96
N ALA A 107 -2.14 -14.20 -4.80
CA ALA A 107 -1.29 -15.07 -3.97
C ALA A 107 -1.49 -14.79 -2.46
N HIS A 108 -2.00 -13.61 -2.12
CA HIS A 108 -2.19 -13.11 -0.76
C HIS A 108 -3.56 -12.44 -0.61
N ASP A 109 -4.03 -12.30 0.64
CA ASP A 109 -5.08 -11.31 0.90
C ASP A 109 -4.47 -9.92 0.74
N LEU A 110 -5.07 -9.11 -0.13
CA LEU A 110 -4.62 -7.75 -0.43
C LEU A 110 -5.54 -6.75 0.26
N VAL A 111 -4.92 -5.91 1.08
CA VAL A 111 -5.60 -4.98 1.96
C VAL A 111 -5.10 -3.57 1.69
N LEU A 112 -6.00 -2.62 1.50
CA LEU A 112 -5.68 -1.23 1.21
C LEU A 112 -6.04 -0.32 2.38
N LEU A 113 -5.06 0.38 2.92
CA LEU A 113 -5.27 1.52 3.79
C LEU A 113 -5.36 2.79 2.94
N VAL A 114 -6.40 3.62 3.15
CA VAL A 114 -6.54 4.92 2.47
C VAL A 114 -6.71 6.04 3.50
N VAL A 115 -5.75 6.96 3.54
CA VAL A 115 -5.69 8.06 4.52
C VAL A 115 -5.80 9.38 3.78
N GLN A 116 -6.95 10.04 3.92
CA GLN A 116 -7.21 11.38 3.40
C GLN A 116 -6.28 12.40 4.07
N GLU A 117 -5.96 13.49 3.36
CA GLU A 117 -5.07 14.55 3.85
C GLU A 117 -5.49 15.11 5.22
N ASP A 118 -6.78 15.35 5.43
CA ASP A 118 -7.32 15.88 6.69
C ASP A 118 -7.17 14.92 7.88
N ALA A 119 -7.01 13.63 7.61
CA ALA A 119 -6.78 12.60 8.60
C ALA A 119 -5.30 12.44 9.00
N ILE A 120 -4.37 13.07 8.27
CA ILE A 120 -2.94 13.00 8.56
C ILE A 120 -2.62 14.03 9.65
N THR A 121 -2.84 13.64 10.90
CA THR A 121 -2.62 14.50 12.07
C THR A 121 -1.18 14.45 12.58
N ARG A 122 -0.43 13.38 12.25
CA ARG A 122 0.97 13.19 12.65
C ARG A 122 1.79 12.45 11.59
N PRO A 123 3.10 12.74 11.48
CA PRO A 123 4.01 11.98 10.64
C PRO A 123 4.44 10.66 11.30
N PRO A 124 4.93 9.67 10.53
CA PRO A 124 5.55 8.47 11.09
C PRO A 124 6.80 8.76 11.94
N LYS A 125 7.62 9.74 11.56
CA LYS A 125 8.77 10.21 12.34
C LYS A 125 8.47 11.59 12.93
N ALA A 126 8.64 11.75 14.24
CA ALA A 126 8.46 13.02 14.91
C ALA A 126 9.38 14.12 14.33
N GLY A 127 8.89 15.36 14.31
CA GLY A 127 9.62 16.53 13.79
C GLY A 127 9.52 16.74 12.27
N PHE A 128 8.79 15.89 11.54
CA PHE A 128 8.53 16.06 10.10
C PHE A 128 7.15 16.70 9.83
N PRO A 129 6.93 17.29 8.64
CA PRO A 129 5.62 17.81 8.25
C PRO A 129 4.55 16.73 8.12
N CYS A 130 3.30 17.08 8.44
CA CYS A 130 2.10 16.23 8.24
C CYS A 130 1.53 16.31 6.82
N THR A 131 2.23 16.91 5.86
CA THR A 131 1.74 16.97 4.46
C THR A 131 1.74 15.58 3.82
N VAL A 132 0.82 15.34 2.89
CA VAL A 132 0.71 14.08 2.12
C VAL A 132 2.05 13.65 1.54
N GLY A 133 2.78 14.56 0.89
CA GLY A 133 4.07 14.25 0.28
C GLY A 133 5.16 13.87 1.29
N ALA A 134 5.27 14.60 2.40
CA ALA A 134 6.27 14.30 3.43
C ALA A 134 5.99 12.97 4.15
N VAL A 135 4.72 12.64 4.37
CA VAL A 135 4.34 11.36 4.99
C VAL A 135 4.53 10.20 4.04
N GLU A 136 4.09 10.32 2.78
CA GLU A 136 4.34 9.29 1.75
C GLU A 136 5.83 8.97 1.62
N TYR A 137 6.67 10.00 1.49
CA TYR A 137 8.13 9.82 1.40
C TYR A 137 8.70 9.05 2.61
N GLN A 138 8.24 9.39 3.82
CA GLN A 138 8.65 8.68 5.03
C GLN A 138 8.19 7.22 5.05
N LEU A 139 6.95 6.96 4.64
CA LEU A 139 6.40 5.62 4.58
C LEU A 139 7.17 4.74 3.59
N VAL A 140 7.48 5.25 2.40
CA VAL A 140 8.30 4.54 1.39
C VAL A 140 9.67 4.18 1.98
N GLY A 141 10.40 5.16 2.52
CA GLY A 141 11.74 4.93 3.05
C GLY A 141 11.75 3.97 4.24
N LEU A 142 10.82 4.17 5.20
CA LEU A 142 10.68 3.26 6.33
C LEU A 142 10.32 1.84 5.88
N ALA A 143 9.45 1.68 4.88
CA ALA A 143 8.97 0.37 4.43
C ALA A 143 10.06 -0.38 3.67
N ALA A 144 10.83 0.31 2.83
CA ALA A 144 11.98 -0.27 2.12
C ALA A 144 13.02 -0.84 3.10
N ASP A 145 13.29 -0.12 4.19
CA ASP A 145 14.25 -0.55 5.20
C ASP A 145 13.71 -1.64 6.14
N ALA A 146 12.42 -1.55 6.51
CA ALA A 146 11.77 -2.49 7.42
C ALA A 146 11.42 -3.83 6.75
N PHE A 147 11.14 -3.81 5.44
CA PHE A 147 10.74 -4.96 4.63
C PHE A 147 11.56 -5.04 3.33
N PRO A 148 12.88 -5.31 3.41
CA PRO A 148 13.76 -5.31 2.25
C PRO A 148 13.26 -6.24 1.13
N GLY A 149 13.18 -5.71 -0.09
CA GLY A 149 12.76 -6.46 -1.28
C GLY A 149 11.26 -6.68 -1.43
N ARG A 150 10.44 -6.26 -0.47
CA ARG A 150 8.97 -6.42 -0.51
C ARG A 150 8.25 -5.25 -1.17
N LEU A 151 8.86 -4.07 -1.16
CA LEU A 151 8.21 -2.87 -1.66
C LEU A 151 8.30 -2.79 -3.21
N LEU A 152 7.16 -2.55 -3.83
CA LEU A 152 6.94 -2.45 -5.27
C LEU A 152 7.13 -1.02 -5.81
N ASN A 153 7.34 -0.03 -4.94
CA ASN A 153 7.74 1.32 -5.34
C ASN A 153 9.09 1.28 -6.07
N ASP A 154 9.15 1.88 -7.25
CA ASP A 154 10.39 2.02 -8.03
C ASP A 154 11.23 3.22 -7.58
N GLU A 155 10.59 4.23 -6.98
CA GLU A 155 11.21 5.45 -6.44
C GLU A 155 11.35 5.39 -4.92
N GLY A 156 12.41 6.01 -4.38
CA GLY A 156 12.60 6.18 -2.93
C GLY A 156 13.20 4.98 -2.20
N GLN A 157 13.50 3.87 -2.90
CA GLN A 157 14.35 2.80 -2.38
C GLN A 157 15.80 3.13 -2.75
N GLY A 158 16.62 3.50 -1.76
CA GLY A 158 18.03 3.81 -2.00
C GLY A 158 18.69 2.70 -2.82
N ARG A 159 19.36 3.08 -3.91
CA ARG A 159 20.25 2.18 -4.65
C ARG A 159 21.55 1.98 -3.89
#